data_AF-A0A2G4GVV2-F1
#
_entry.id   AF-A0A2G4GVV2-F1
#
_cell.length_a   1.000
_cell.length_b   1.000
_cell.length_c   1.000
_cell.angle_alpha   90.00
_cell.angle_beta   90.00
_cell.angle_gamma   90.00
#
_symmetry.space_group_name_H-M   'P 1'
#
loop_
_entity.id
_entity.type
_entity.pdbx_description
1 polymer ?
#
loop_
_entity_poly.entity_id
_entity_poly.type
_entity_poly.pdbx_seq_one_letter_code
_entity_poly.pdbx_strand_id
1 'polypeptide(L)'
;MSTRVVGALLAVALLLLLAVPVVARRAEQAVPAGAATVIIVTPNNEQIRVEFAEGFAQWHREKFAAPAQVIWNMPGGATEIRRMLEASATASLRDGSAPGGSADLLFGGGSYDFEQLTKPITVEVNGEVRSTTVLIPIDFPQEWLDAVYGQNSIAGRTLYDPGRAWFGTALSAFGIVYNAEMLQR
;
A
#
# COMPACT_ATOMS: atom_id res chain seq x y z
N MET A 1 -10.76 39.05 -40.57
CA MET A 1 -9.51 38.40 -40.12
C MET A 1 -9.01 37.52 -41.26
N SER A 2 -7.76 37.65 -41.72
CA SER A 2 -7.29 36.86 -42.89
C SER A 2 -7.22 35.38 -42.53
N THR A 3 -7.46 34.48 -43.48
CA THR A 3 -7.37 33.01 -43.30
C THR A 3 -6.01 32.57 -42.74
N ARG A 4 -4.95 33.34 -43.00
CA ARG A 4 -3.60 33.11 -42.44
C ARG A 4 -3.53 33.42 -40.94
N VAL A 5 -4.24 34.44 -40.48
CA VAL A 5 -4.31 34.81 -39.04
C VAL A 5 -5.13 33.77 -38.28
N VAL A 6 -6.23 33.29 -38.85
CA VAL A 6 -7.05 32.21 -38.27
C VAL A 6 -6.25 30.90 -38.19
N GLY A 7 -5.53 30.55 -39.26
CA GLY A 7 -4.67 29.36 -39.28
C GLY A 7 -3.53 29.42 -38.26
N ALA A 8 -2.88 30.58 -38.10
CA ALA A 8 -1.84 30.78 -37.09
C ALA A 8 -2.39 30.65 -35.65
N LEU A 9 -3.56 31.23 -35.38
CA LEU A 9 -4.21 31.13 -34.07
C LEU A 9 -4.60 29.68 -33.73
N LEU A 10 -5.14 28.93 -34.69
CA LEU A 10 -5.47 27.51 -34.52
C LEU A 10 -4.21 26.67 -34.27
N ALA A 11 -3.11 26.94 -34.98
CA ALA A 11 -1.85 26.23 -34.77
C ALA A 11 -1.26 26.50 -33.38
N VAL A 12 -1.32 27.74 -32.89
CA VAL A 12 -0.90 28.10 -31.53
C VAL A 12 -1.81 27.46 -30.48
N ALA A 13 -3.13 27.49 -30.67
CA ALA A 13 -4.08 26.84 -29.76
C ALA A 13 -3.85 25.33 -29.69
N LEU A 14 -3.59 24.68 -30.83
CA LEU A 14 -3.25 23.25 -30.89
C LEU A 14 -1.91 22.96 -30.19
N LEU A 15 -0.89 23.79 -30.42
CA LEU A 15 0.41 23.68 -29.73
C LEU A 15 0.25 23.82 -28.22
N LEU A 16 -0.58 24.76 -27.74
CA LEU A 16 -0.85 24.94 -26.32
C LEU A 16 -1.62 23.76 -25.73
N LEU A 17 -2.64 23.25 -26.42
CA LEU A 17 -3.41 22.07 -26.01
C LEU A 17 -2.52 20.83 -25.88
N LEU A 18 -1.48 20.71 -26.71
CA LEU A 18 -0.51 19.62 -26.64
C LEU A 18 0.59 19.87 -25.61
N ALA A 19 1.09 21.10 -25.48
CA ALA A 19 2.24 21.42 -24.64
C ALA A 19 1.89 21.52 -23.15
N VAL A 20 0.73 22.08 -22.80
CA VAL A 20 0.29 22.25 -21.40
C VAL A 20 0.25 20.92 -20.64
N PRO A 21 -0.42 19.86 -21.12
CA PRO A 21 -0.44 18.58 -20.40
C PRO A 21 0.95 17.93 -20.33
N VAL A 22 1.82 18.13 -21.33
CA VAL A 22 3.19 17.59 -21.31
C VAL A 22 4.05 18.26 -20.24
N VAL A 23 3.95 19.59 -20.12
CA VAL A 23 4.69 20.36 -19.11
C VAL A 23 4.16 20.08 -17.70
N ALA A 24 2.84 20.05 -17.52
CA ALA A 24 2.22 19.72 -16.24
C ALA A 24 2.62 18.31 -15.77
N ARG A 25 2.55 17.32 -16.66
CA ARG A 25 2.89 15.93 -16.36
C ARG A 25 4.39 15.73 -16.05
N ARG A 26 5.28 16.54 -16.65
CA ARG A 26 6.71 16.53 -16.32
C ARG A 26 7.02 17.10 -14.94
N ALA A 27 6.27 18.12 -14.51
CA ALA A 27 6.45 18.71 -13.19
C ALA A 27 6.02 17.76 -12.05
N GLU A 28 4.99 16.94 -12.29
CA GLU A 28 4.51 15.92 -11.33
C GLU A 28 5.42 14.68 -11.25
N GLN A 29 6.13 14.33 -12.33
CA GLN A 29 6.87 13.06 -12.42
C GLN A 29 8.34 13.12 -11.96
N ALA A 30 8.88 14.29 -11.63
CA ALA A 30 10.26 14.38 -11.17
C ALA A 30 10.36 13.95 -9.70
N VAL A 31 10.66 12.66 -9.48
CA VAL A 31 11.10 12.16 -8.17
C VAL A 31 12.29 13.01 -7.71
N PRO A 32 12.21 13.69 -6.55
CA PRO A 32 13.31 14.50 -6.06
C PRO A 32 14.56 13.64 -5.89
N ALA A 33 15.69 14.09 -6.42
CA ALA A 33 16.97 13.43 -6.19
C ALA A 33 17.24 13.35 -4.68
N GLY A 34 17.52 12.15 -4.17
CA GLY A 34 17.74 11.91 -2.73
C GLY A 34 16.46 11.71 -1.90
N ALA A 35 15.28 11.51 -2.52
CA ALA A 35 14.06 11.20 -1.79
C ALA A 35 14.15 9.86 -1.04
N ALA A 36 13.80 9.88 0.25
CA ALA A 36 13.61 8.65 1.01
C ALA A 36 12.53 7.79 0.34
N THR A 37 12.79 6.50 0.19
CA THR A 37 11.91 5.60 -0.54
C THR A 37 11.40 4.51 0.39
N VAL A 38 10.10 4.27 0.34
CA VAL A 38 9.46 3.11 0.97
C VAL A 38 8.78 2.27 -0.09
N ILE A 39 9.02 0.97 -0.08
CA ILE A 39 8.45 0.00 -1.02
C ILE A 39 7.25 -0.66 -0.35
N ILE A 40 6.06 -0.47 -0.91
CA ILE A 40 4.81 -0.98 -0.34
C ILE A 40 4.17 -1.97 -1.30
N VAL A 41 3.92 -3.18 -0.82
CA VAL A 41 3.07 -4.15 -1.53
C VAL A 41 1.62 -3.91 -1.13
N THR A 42 0.70 -3.86 -2.08
CA THR A 42 -0.70 -3.53 -1.79
C THR A 42 -1.69 -4.11 -2.80
N PRO A 43 -2.88 -4.59 -2.35
CA PRO A 43 -4.02 -4.89 -3.23
C PRO A 43 -4.93 -3.68 -3.47
N ASN A 44 -4.62 -2.50 -2.89
CA ASN A 44 -5.48 -1.33 -2.97
C ASN A 44 -5.55 -0.79 -4.41
N ASN A 45 -6.68 -0.15 -4.72
CA ASN A 45 -6.90 0.49 -6.02
C ASN A 45 -5.99 1.72 -6.23
N GLU A 46 -5.99 2.25 -7.45
CA GLU A 46 -5.13 3.39 -7.81
C GLU A 46 -5.42 4.64 -7.01
N GLN A 47 -6.70 4.94 -6.75
CA GLN A 47 -7.09 6.13 -6.01
C GLN A 47 -6.45 6.16 -4.61
N ILE A 48 -6.55 5.06 -3.85
CA ILE A 48 -5.92 4.97 -2.52
C ILE A 48 -4.40 5.19 -2.62
N ARG A 49 -3.74 4.59 -3.62
CA ARG A 49 -2.28 4.69 -3.76
C ARG A 49 -1.84 6.13 -4.07
N VAL A 50 -2.57 6.84 -4.92
CA VAL A 50 -2.26 8.23 -5.27
C VAL A 50 -2.45 9.12 -4.04
N GLU A 51 -3.62 9.06 -3.40
CA GLU A 51 -3.94 9.91 -2.24
C GLU A 51 -2.97 9.67 -1.07
N PHE A 52 -2.63 8.40 -0.77
CA PHE A 52 -1.68 8.09 0.29
C PHE A 52 -0.23 8.45 -0.08
N ALA A 53 0.18 8.30 -1.35
CA ALA A 53 1.53 8.72 -1.77
C ALA A 53 1.72 10.23 -1.64
N GLU A 54 0.73 11.01 -2.07
CA GLU A 54 0.74 12.47 -1.95
C GLU A 54 0.73 12.91 -0.48
N GLY A 55 -0.16 12.34 0.32
CA GLY A 55 -0.26 12.61 1.75
C GLY A 55 1.02 12.26 2.50
N PHE A 56 1.62 11.10 2.21
CA PHE A 56 2.89 10.68 2.81
C PHE A 56 4.05 11.61 2.41
N ALA A 57 4.15 11.96 1.13
CA ALA A 57 5.19 12.86 0.65
C ALA A 57 5.08 14.26 1.26
N GLN A 58 3.85 14.77 1.41
CA GLN A 58 3.59 16.03 2.09
C GLN A 58 3.96 15.95 3.58
N TRP A 59 3.42 14.97 4.30
CA TRP A 59 3.69 14.77 5.73
C TRP A 59 5.19 14.63 6.00
N HIS A 60 5.92 13.86 5.19
CA HIS A 60 7.34 13.64 5.38
C HIS A 60 8.16 14.92 5.17
N ARG A 61 7.79 15.74 4.17
CA ARG A 61 8.41 17.06 3.98
C ARG A 61 8.17 17.97 5.17
N GLU A 62 6.94 18.02 5.68
CA GLU A 62 6.60 18.86 6.83
C GLU A 62 7.28 18.39 8.12
N LYS A 63 7.41 17.07 8.31
CA LYS A 63 7.95 16.47 9.53
C LYS A 63 9.47 16.41 9.58
N PHE A 64 10.11 16.11 8.45
CA PHE A 64 11.55 15.81 8.38
C PHE A 64 12.33 16.77 7.46
N ALA A 65 11.66 17.75 6.84
CA ALA A 65 12.27 18.66 5.87
C ALA A 65 12.98 17.95 4.70
N ALA A 66 12.53 16.73 4.37
CA ALA A 66 13.13 15.89 3.34
C ALA A 66 12.05 15.33 2.41
N PRO A 67 12.32 15.17 1.10
CA PRO A 67 11.38 14.52 0.20
C PRO A 67 11.31 13.02 0.48
N ALA A 68 10.11 12.46 0.33
CA ALA A 68 9.90 11.01 0.35
C ALA A 68 8.91 10.59 -0.73
N GLN A 69 9.00 9.32 -1.12
CA GLN A 69 8.13 8.70 -2.10
C GLN A 69 7.77 7.27 -1.71
N VAL A 70 6.65 6.80 -2.26
CA VAL A 70 6.22 5.41 -2.16
C VAL A 70 6.41 4.72 -3.51
N ILE A 71 7.09 3.58 -3.50
CA ILE A 71 7.10 2.65 -4.64
C ILE A 71 6.03 1.59 -4.39
N TRP A 72 5.04 1.52 -5.27
CA TRP A 72 3.92 0.60 -5.14
C TRP A 72 4.13 -0.69 -5.94
N ASN A 73 4.07 -1.83 -5.26
CA ASN A 73 4.09 -3.17 -5.86
C ASN A 73 2.68 -3.79 -5.79
N MET A 74 2.11 -4.13 -6.94
CA MET A 74 0.71 -4.57 -7.06
C MET A 74 0.61 -5.90 -7.82
N PRO A 75 1.12 -7.01 -7.26
CA PRO A 75 1.17 -8.29 -7.97
C PRO A 75 -0.21 -8.98 -8.08
N GLY A 76 -1.23 -8.51 -7.36
CA GLY A 76 -2.58 -9.08 -7.38
C GLY A 76 -3.43 -8.63 -6.19
N GLY A 77 -4.45 -9.42 -5.85
CA GLY A 77 -5.27 -9.22 -4.66
C GLY A 77 -4.56 -9.66 -3.37
N ALA A 78 -5.23 -9.48 -2.24
CA ALA A 78 -4.65 -9.75 -0.91
C ALA A 78 -4.20 -11.22 -0.75
N THR A 79 -5.02 -12.16 -1.25
CA THR A 79 -4.70 -13.59 -1.21
C THR A 79 -3.55 -13.96 -2.14
N GLU A 80 -3.46 -13.38 -3.34
CA GLU A 80 -2.33 -13.59 -4.25
C GLU A 80 -1.03 -13.03 -3.66
N ILE A 81 -1.09 -11.83 -3.09
CA ILE A 81 0.04 -11.21 -2.38
C ILE A 81 0.52 -12.10 -1.24
N ARG A 82 -0.40 -12.59 -0.39
CA ARG A 82 -0.04 -13.51 0.71
C ARG A 82 0.73 -14.72 0.17
N ARG A 83 0.17 -15.42 -0.83
CA ARG A 83 0.79 -16.62 -1.41
C ARG A 83 2.17 -16.33 -2.00
N MET A 84 2.31 -15.18 -2.67
CA MET A 84 3.58 -14.74 -3.23
C MET A 84 4.63 -14.52 -2.13
N LEU A 85 4.27 -13.84 -1.04
CA LEU A 85 5.19 -13.57 0.08
C LEU A 85 5.58 -14.85 0.83
N GLU A 86 4.62 -15.74 1.09
CA GLU A 86 4.87 -17.05 1.71
C GLU A 86 5.80 -17.91 0.84
N ALA A 87 5.56 -17.93 -0.48
CA ALA A 87 6.41 -18.66 -1.43
C ALA A 87 7.83 -18.08 -1.47
N SER A 88 7.96 -16.75 -1.47
CA SER A 88 9.26 -16.06 -1.40
C SER A 88 10.01 -16.42 -0.13
N ALA A 89 9.36 -16.36 1.03
CA ALA A 89 9.97 -16.71 2.31
C ALA A 89 10.38 -18.19 2.36
N THR A 90 9.53 -19.08 1.86
CA THR A 90 9.83 -20.52 1.75
C THR A 90 11.05 -20.77 0.86
N ALA A 91 11.16 -20.06 -0.27
CA ALA A 91 12.31 -20.15 -1.17
C ALA A 91 13.59 -19.70 -0.48
N SER A 92 13.56 -18.56 0.22
CA SER A 92 14.71 -18.06 1.00
C SER A 92 15.17 -19.04 2.09
N LEU A 93 14.23 -19.68 2.79
CA LEU A 93 14.61 -20.70 3.78
C LEU A 93 15.29 -21.92 3.13
N ARG A 94 14.82 -22.33 1.94
CA ARG A 94 15.36 -23.47 1.19
C ARG A 94 16.76 -23.19 0.63
N ASP A 95 16.98 -22.01 0.08
CA ASP A 95 18.27 -21.62 -0.48
C ASP A 95 19.27 -21.12 0.57
N GLY A 96 18.80 -20.81 1.79
CA GLY A 96 19.62 -20.30 2.88
C GLY A 96 19.90 -18.80 2.83
N SER A 97 19.22 -18.06 1.96
CA SER A 97 19.23 -16.60 1.95
C SER A 97 18.36 -16.01 3.06
N ALA A 98 18.60 -14.76 3.43
CA ALA A 98 17.79 -14.05 4.41
C ALA A 98 16.36 -13.83 3.85
N PRO A 99 15.31 -14.30 4.53
CA PRO A 99 13.94 -14.03 4.11
C PRO A 99 13.59 -12.53 4.18
N GLY A 100 12.77 -12.06 3.24
CA GLY A 100 12.28 -10.68 3.21
C GLY A 100 13.06 -9.75 2.27
N GLY A 101 12.99 -8.44 2.51
CA GLY A 101 13.71 -7.40 1.76
C GLY A 101 13.08 -6.99 0.41
N SER A 102 12.01 -7.66 -0.02
CA SER A 102 11.29 -7.31 -1.26
C SER A 102 10.28 -6.15 -1.08
N ALA A 103 9.92 -5.84 0.16
CA ALA A 103 9.05 -4.73 0.52
C ALA A 103 9.32 -4.29 1.96
N ASP A 104 9.04 -3.02 2.25
CA ASP A 104 9.13 -2.43 3.58
C ASP A 104 7.78 -2.53 4.33
N LEU A 105 6.67 -2.48 3.59
CA LEU A 105 5.32 -2.55 4.16
C LEU A 105 4.36 -3.35 3.27
N LEU A 106 3.46 -4.10 3.90
CA LEU A 106 2.25 -4.63 3.27
C LEU A 106 1.06 -3.76 3.72
N PHE A 107 0.33 -3.17 2.78
CA PHE A 107 -0.77 -2.26 3.08
C PHE A 107 -2.06 -2.64 2.35
N GLY A 108 -3.15 -2.84 3.10
CA GLY A 108 -4.46 -3.20 2.55
C GLY A 108 -4.72 -4.71 2.52
N GLY A 109 -5.98 -5.07 2.24
CA GLY A 109 -6.50 -6.42 2.44
C GLY A 109 -7.29 -6.55 3.74
N GLY A 110 -7.58 -7.78 4.16
CA GLY A 110 -8.31 -8.07 5.40
C GLY A 110 -7.40 -8.60 6.50
N SER A 111 -7.81 -8.45 7.76
CA SER A 111 -7.06 -8.97 8.92
C SER A 111 -6.77 -10.47 8.81
N TYR A 112 -7.65 -11.24 8.18
CA TYR A 112 -7.43 -12.68 7.95
C TYR A 112 -6.12 -12.99 7.21
N ASP A 113 -5.77 -12.23 6.16
CA ASP A 113 -4.52 -12.47 5.41
C ASP A 113 -3.31 -12.16 6.29
N PHE A 114 -3.36 -11.07 7.06
CA PHE A 114 -2.30 -10.72 8.00
C PHE A 114 -2.16 -11.73 9.14
N GLU A 115 -3.27 -12.24 9.69
CA GLU A 115 -3.30 -13.32 10.68
C GLU A 115 -2.66 -14.63 10.15
N GLN A 116 -2.72 -14.89 8.84
CA GLN A 116 -1.96 -16.02 8.25
C GLN A 116 -0.46 -15.69 8.16
N LEU A 117 -0.11 -14.47 7.78
CA LEU A 117 1.28 -14.04 7.58
C LEU A 117 2.10 -13.95 8.87
N THR A 118 1.45 -13.98 10.04
CA THR A 118 2.12 -14.11 11.35
C THR A 118 2.45 -15.56 11.71
N LYS A 119 1.92 -16.54 10.99
CA LYS A 119 2.18 -17.95 11.27
C LYS A 119 3.58 -18.33 10.78
N PRO A 120 4.32 -19.15 11.55
CA PRO A 120 5.64 -19.59 11.13
C PRO A 120 5.55 -20.48 9.89
N ILE A 121 6.42 -20.20 8.93
CA ILE A 121 6.74 -21.04 7.78
C ILE A 121 7.98 -21.83 8.18
N THR A 122 7.92 -23.15 8.05
CA THR A 122 9.03 -24.04 8.43
C THR A 122 9.39 -24.97 7.28
N VAL A 123 10.68 -25.13 7.02
CA VAL A 123 11.21 -26.08 6.05
C VAL A 123 12.35 -26.88 6.68
N GLU A 124 12.56 -28.10 6.18
CA GLU A 124 13.71 -28.93 6.55
C GLU A 124 14.65 -29.04 5.34
N VAL A 125 15.93 -28.70 5.54
CA VAL A 125 16.97 -28.74 4.50
C VAL A 125 18.18 -29.44 5.09
N ASN A 126 18.59 -30.58 4.51
CA ASN A 126 19.73 -31.36 4.98
C ASN A 126 19.69 -31.73 6.47
N GLY A 127 18.48 -31.98 7.02
CA GLY A 127 18.27 -32.30 8.43
C GLY A 127 18.28 -31.08 9.37
N GLU A 128 18.44 -29.87 8.85
CA GLU A 128 18.30 -28.62 9.59
C GLU A 128 16.87 -28.07 9.40
N VAL A 129 16.18 -27.81 10.52
CA VAL A 129 14.87 -27.15 10.51
C VAL A 129 15.09 -25.64 10.52
N ARG A 130 14.55 -24.95 9.51
CA ARG A 130 14.60 -23.49 9.38
C ARG A 130 13.19 -22.93 9.42
N SER A 131 12.99 -21.80 10.10
CA SER A 131 11.67 -21.19 10.26
C SER A 131 11.73 -19.67 10.19
N THR A 132 10.68 -19.04 9.65
CA THR A 132 10.48 -17.59 9.63
C THR A 132 9.00 -17.25 9.61
N THR A 133 8.65 -16.01 9.93
CA THR A 133 7.36 -15.41 9.57
C THR A 133 7.56 -14.48 8.38
N VAL A 134 6.46 -14.11 7.69
CA VAL A 134 6.53 -13.08 6.65
C VAL A 134 6.55 -11.69 7.27
N LEU A 135 5.72 -11.47 8.30
CA LEU A 135 5.66 -10.21 9.02
C LEU A 135 6.63 -10.23 10.20
N ILE A 136 7.21 -9.07 10.47
CA ILE A 136 8.03 -8.82 11.65
C ILE A 136 7.25 -7.92 12.62
N PRO A 137 7.27 -8.21 13.94
CA PRO A 137 6.68 -7.32 14.92
C PRO A 137 7.33 -5.94 14.95
N ILE A 138 6.52 -4.89 15.12
CA ILE A 138 6.97 -3.51 15.35
C ILE A 138 6.27 -2.94 16.57
N ASP A 139 7.04 -2.32 17.46
CA ASP A 139 6.52 -1.76 18.69
C ASP A 139 6.03 -0.32 18.53
N PHE A 140 4.83 -0.06 19.05
CA PHE A 140 4.32 1.28 19.32
C PHE A 140 4.05 1.45 20.82
N PRO A 141 4.14 2.68 21.37
CA PRO A 141 3.76 2.94 22.76
C PRO A 141 2.35 2.44 23.05
N GLN A 142 2.16 1.71 24.15
CA GLN A 142 0.86 1.14 24.47
C GLN A 142 -0.22 2.22 24.65
N GLU A 143 0.15 3.36 25.26
CA GLU A 143 -0.73 4.53 25.39
C GLU A 143 -1.26 5.05 24.05
N TRP A 144 -0.45 4.98 23.00
CA TRP A 144 -0.84 5.38 21.65
C TRP A 144 -1.77 4.33 21.03
N LEU A 145 -1.48 3.04 21.23
CA LEU A 145 -2.36 1.96 20.78
C LEU A 145 -3.73 2.02 21.46
N ASP A 146 -3.77 2.27 22.77
CA ASP A 146 -5.02 2.40 23.53
C ASP A 146 -5.82 3.61 23.06
N ALA A 147 -5.15 4.73 22.73
CA ALA A 147 -5.80 5.92 22.20
C ALA A 147 -6.40 5.71 20.79
N VAL A 148 -5.74 4.92 19.95
CA VAL A 148 -6.15 4.68 18.54
C VAL A 148 -7.16 3.53 18.44
N TYR A 149 -6.93 2.44 19.16
CA TYR A 149 -7.65 1.17 19.01
C TYR A 149 -8.55 0.83 20.19
N GLY A 150 -8.50 1.57 21.30
CA GLY A 150 -9.27 1.29 22.50
C GLY A 150 -8.97 -0.12 23.02
N GLN A 151 -10.01 -0.94 23.14
CA GLN A 151 -9.91 -2.31 23.66
C GLN A 151 -9.28 -3.32 22.67
N ASN A 152 -8.84 -2.86 21.49
CA ASN A 152 -8.38 -3.74 20.40
C ASN A 152 -9.42 -4.81 20.02
N SER A 153 -10.71 -4.45 20.03
CA SER A 153 -11.77 -5.38 19.67
C SER A 153 -12.94 -4.67 19.04
N ILE A 154 -13.43 -5.23 17.93
CA ILE A 154 -14.70 -4.86 17.32
C ILE A 154 -15.39 -6.11 16.79
N ALA A 155 -16.66 -6.32 17.17
CA ALA A 155 -17.44 -7.49 16.75
C ALA A 155 -16.71 -8.84 16.92
N GLY A 156 -15.91 -9.00 17.98
CA GLY A 156 -15.15 -10.22 18.25
C GLY A 156 -13.88 -10.42 17.43
N ARG A 157 -13.43 -9.40 16.67
CA ARG A 157 -12.17 -9.39 15.93
C ARG A 157 -11.21 -8.37 16.52
N THR A 158 -9.91 -8.64 16.47
CA THR A 158 -8.89 -7.68 16.86
C THR A 158 -8.70 -6.62 15.78
N LEU A 159 -8.37 -5.40 16.20
CA LEU A 159 -8.06 -4.26 15.33
C LEU A 159 -6.58 -4.20 14.95
N TYR A 160 -5.71 -4.77 15.78
CA TYR A 160 -4.29 -5.00 15.53
C TYR A 160 -3.85 -6.32 16.18
N ASP A 161 -2.73 -6.88 15.75
CA ASP A 161 -2.15 -8.08 16.32
C ASP A 161 -1.63 -7.85 17.75
N PRO A 162 -2.06 -8.60 18.77
CA PRO A 162 -1.42 -8.56 20.08
C PRO A 162 0.09 -8.88 20.03
N GLY A 163 0.52 -9.68 19.06
CA GLY A 163 1.93 -9.95 18.75
C GLY A 163 2.64 -8.84 17.95
N ARG A 164 1.94 -7.73 17.65
CA ARG A 164 2.44 -6.51 17.03
C ARG A 164 2.98 -6.67 15.61
N ALA A 165 2.61 -7.73 14.90
CA ALA A 165 3.02 -7.94 13.51
C ALA A 165 2.18 -7.18 12.48
N TRP A 166 0.97 -6.72 12.84
CA TRP A 166 0.12 -5.91 11.96
C TRP A 166 -0.84 -5.00 12.73
N PHE A 167 -1.26 -3.92 12.06
CA PHE A 167 -2.13 -2.88 12.62
C PHE A 167 -3.18 -2.47 11.60
N GLY A 168 -4.47 -2.53 11.98
CA GLY A 168 -5.56 -2.09 11.12
C GLY A 168 -5.57 -0.57 10.97
N THR A 169 -5.83 -0.07 9.77
CA THR A 169 -5.85 1.37 9.46
C THR A 169 -7.22 1.86 8.97
N ALA A 170 -8.11 0.93 8.64
CA ALA A 170 -9.47 1.22 8.23
C ALA A 170 -10.40 0.07 8.66
N LEU A 171 -11.68 0.40 8.84
CA LEU A 171 -12.75 -0.56 9.05
C LEU A 171 -13.68 -0.57 7.85
N SER A 172 -14.02 -1.75 7.36
CA SER A 172 -15.10 -1.93 6.40
C SER A 172 -16.10 -2.96 6.94
N ALA A 173 -17.35 -2.78 6.56
CA ALA A 173 -18.42 -3.71 6.88
C ALA A 173 -19.12 -4.11 5.58
N PHE A 174 -19.46 -5.40 5.49
CA PHE A 174 -20.32 -5.90 4.43
C PHE A 174 -21.75 -5.90 4.92
N GLY A 175 -22.62 -5.19 4.19
CA GLY A 175 -24.05 -5.09 4.48
C GLY A 175 -24.88 -5.63 3.33
N ILE A 176 -26.17 -5.80 3.58
CA ILE A 176 -27.14 -6.11 2.54
C ILE A 176 -27.49 -4.80 1.84
N VAL A 177 -27.19 -4.72 0.55
CA VAL A 177 -27.72 -3.66 -0.32
C VAL A 177 -29.04 -4.17 -0.88
N TYR A 178 -30.14 -3.50 -0.57
CA TYR A 178 -31.47 -3.90 -1.02
C TYR A 178 -32.27 -2.71 -1.54
N ASN A 179 -33.28 -3.00 -2.37
CA ASN A 179 -34.26 -2.02 -2.79
C ASN A 179 -35.38 -1.92 -1.75
N ALA A 180 -35.41 -0.81 -1.00
CA ALA A 180 -36.38 -0.59 0.06
C ALA A 180 -37.82 -0.52 -0.44
N GLU A 181 -38.07 -0.04 -1.67
CA GLU A 181 -39.41 0.08 -2.25
C GLU A 181 -40.02 -1.29 -2.58
N MET A 182 -39.19 -2.25 -3.00
CA MET A 182 -39.67 -3.60 -3.32
C MET A 182 -40.08 -4.40 -2.08
N LEU A 183 -39.55 -4.08 -0.90
CA LEU A 183 -39.90 -4.76 0.37
C LEU A 183 -41.22 -4.29 0.99
N GLN A 184 -41.83 -3.23 0.46
CA GLN A 184 -43.11 -2.69 0.94
C GLN A 184 -44.34 -3.26 0.21
N ARG A 185 -44.14 -4.18 -0.75
CA ARG A 185 -45.20 -4.86 -1.51
C ARG A 185 -45.51 -6.23 -0.93
#